data_AF-A0A2G9GQ26-F1
#
_entry.id   AF-A0A2G9GQ26-F1
#
_cell.length_a   1.000
_cell.length_b   1.000
_cell.length_c   1.000
_cell.angle_alpha   90.00
_cell.angle_beta   90.00
_cell.angle_gamma   90.00
#
_symmetry.space_group_name_H-M   'P 1'
#
loop_
_entity.id
_entity.type
_entity.pdbx_description
1 polymer ?
#
loop_
_entity_poly.entity_id
_entity_poly.type
_entity_poly.pdbx_seq_one_letter_code
_entity_poly.pdbx_strand_id
1 'polypeptide(L)'
;MKKGCEYSLSCLPKDSDQTLPPLLVSQGKNSQGHTFYDISKNESIKRDIPEFCNKHVSATSYGWLTLIDYRKKPLDCCLFNPESNEMIQLPSIKPERVKYQCFLSKPPTHPDCYVLLFVSCRNFLHFCRLGDEKFIKRQIKLHTLTSFKEKIYAWMSESGNFVEIDFVDQHLLLKEMVNDSGQILHIPWPSPSNAPWHAHDLVESCGELLLVHMIGYHHSAQVAYFRIFRINTVEREWEELSSIGDRTIFFSLFGSMSLSCSNRSYLKKNSIYYSWIDRNLWIYDIEDRSKTLIKSTPSRIGMTDSKSWIML
;
A
#
# COMPACT_ATOMS: atom_id res chain seq x y z
N MET A 1 7.56 -6.55 37.92
CA MET A 1 6.54 -5.78 37.16
C MET A 1 7.20 -4.54 36.57
N LYS A 2 6.81 -4.13 35.35
CA LYS A 2 7.40 -3.09 34.47
C LYS A 2 8.70 -3.46 33.72
N LYS A 3 8.61 -4.37 32.75
CA LYS A 3 9.59 -4.51 31.63
C LYS A 3 8.91 -4.74 30.26
N GLY A 4 7.59 -4.56 30.15
CA GLY A 4 6.82 -4.88 28.94
C GLY A 4 6.54 -3.71 27.99
N CYS A 5 6.72 -2.46 28.42
CA CYS A 5 6.31 -1.30 27.60
C CYS A 5 7.31 -0.92 26.50
N GLU A 6 8.61 -1.19 26.64
CA GLU A 6 9.60 -0.70 25.66
C GLU A 6 9.57 -1.41 24.29
N TYR A 7 8.77 -2.49 24.15
CA TYR A 7 8.75 -3.37 22.99
C TYR A 7 7.41 -3.38 22.22
N SER A 8 6.46 -2.52 22.60
CA SER A 8 5.12 -2.46 21.97
C SER A 8 4.98 -1.25 21.06
N LEU A 9 4.25 -1.41 19.94
CA LEU A 9 3.83 -0.27 19.08
C LEU A 9 3.10 0.80 19.88
N SER A 10 2.34 0.40 20.91
CA SER A 10 1.64 1.32 21.81
C SER A 10 2.55 2.35 22.51
N CYS A 11 3.87 2.10 22.52
CA CYS A 11 4.88 2.95 23.13
C CYS A 11 5.73 3.74 22.12
N LEU A 12 5.38 3.69 20.83
CA LEU A 12 5.85 4.67 19.87
C LEU A 12 5.28 6.06 20.23
N PRO A 13 5.98 7.16 19.88
CA PRO A 13 5.43 8.50 20.07
C PRO A 13 4.04 8.51 19.42
N LYS A 14 3.03 9.01 20.11
CA LYS A 14 1.70 9.22 19.55
C LYS A 14 1.54 10.71 19.24
N ASP A 15 0.78 11.03 18.20
CA ASP A 15 0.39 12.43 17.94
C ASP A 15 -0.51 12.95 19.08
N SER A 16 -0.84 14.24 19.06
CA SER A 16 -1.72 14.89 20.06
C SER A 16 -3.07 14.17 20.25
N ASP A 17 -3.52 13.47 19.21
CA ASP A 17 -4.78 12.71 19.18
C ASP A 17 -4.60 11.23 19.58
N GLN A 18 -3.45 10.86 20.17
CA GLN A 18 -3.09 9.50 20.59
C GLN A 18 -3.03 8.42 19.47
N THR A 19 -3.08 8.84 18.21
CA THR A 19 -2.85 7.96 17.05
C THR A 19 -1.36 7.75 16.82
N LEU A 20 -0.95 6.57 16.33
CA LEU A 20 0.40 6.36 15.85
C LEU A 20 0.70 7.39 14.73
N PRO A 21 1.83 8.11 14.79
CA PRO A 21 2.22 9.00 13.73
C PRO A 21 2.45 8.17 12.48
N PRO A 22 2.37 8.77 11.29
CA PRO A 22 2.68 8.12 10.04
C PRO A 22 4.15 7.71 10.05
N LEU A 23 4.43 6.48 10.48
CA LEU A 23 5.80 6.01 10.67
C LEU A 23 6.21 5.24 9.45
N LEU A 24 7.26 5.71 8.81
CA LEU A 24 7.84 4.99 7.70
C LEU A 24 8.77 3.91 8.25
N VAL A 25 8.44 2.64 8.01
CA VAL A 25 9.24 1.49 8.48
C VAL A 25 10.23 1.08 7.40
N SER A 26 11.52 1.23 7.67
CA SER A 26 12.57 0.57 6.89
C SER A 26 12.99 -0.71 7.61
N GLN A 27 12.82 -1.86 6.94
CA GLN A 27 13.32 -3.13 7.47
C GLN A 27 14.85 -3.21 7.33
N GLY A 28 15.51 -3.53 8.45
CA GLY A 28 16.95 -3.77 8.49
C GLY A 28 17.35 -5.08 7.79
N LYS A 29 18.66 -5.35 7.75
CA LYS A 29 19.21 -6.58 7.17
C LYS A 29 18.56 -7.81 7.78
N ASN A 30 18.15 -8.77 6.95
CA ASN A 30 17.48 -10.01 7.39
C ASN A 30 16.19 -9.79 8.22
N SER A 31 15.57 -8.60 8.15
CA SER A 31 14.40 -8.22 8.94
C SER A 31 14.62 -8.33 10.47
N GLN A 32 15.86 -8.25 10.94
CA GLN A 32 16.19 -8.39 12.38
C GLN A 32 16.04 -7.12 13.21
N GLY A 33 15.84 -5.96 12.58
CA GLY A 33 15.58 -4.70 13.28
C GLY A 33 14.76 -3.74 12.42
N HIS A 34 13.99 -2.89 13.07
CA HIS A 34 13.06 -1.96 12.42
C HIS A 34 13.51 -0.54 12.67
N THR A 35 13.64 0.22 11.59
CA THR A 35 13.87 1.67 11.67
C THR A 35 12.57 2.37 11.32
N PHE A 36 12.00 3.05 12.31
CA PHE A 36 10.86 3.93 12.14
C PHE A 36 11.39 5.32 11.85
N TYR A 37 10.85 6.00 10.86
CA TYR A 37 11.14 7.39 10.61
C TYR A 37 9.93 8.24 10.97
N ASP A 38 10.14 9.13 11.94
CA ASP A 38 9.18 10.10 12.43
C ASP A 38 9.31 11.35 11.55
N ILE A 39 8.31 11.57 10.68
CA ILE A 39 8.28 12.72 9.77
C ILE A 39 8.18 14.02 10.56
N SER A 40 7.51 14.03 11.71
CA SER A 40 7.29 15.24 12.51
C SER A 40 8.59 15.78 13.12
N LYS A 41 9.49 14.88 13.51
CA LYS A 41 10.79 15.21 14.12
C LYS A 41 11.94 15.17 13.14
N ASN A 42 11.71 14.65 11.93
CA ASN A 42 12.76 14.32 10.97
C ASN A 42 13.83 13.38 11.58
N GLU A 43 13.40 12.44 12.43
CA GLU A 43 14.30 11.56 13.18
C GLU A 43 14.05 10.08 12.86
N SER A 44 15.12 9.29 12.95
CA SER A 44 15.02 7.83 12.82
C SER A 44 15.12 7.17 14.19
N ILE A 45 14.09 6.42 14.55
CA ILE A 45 14.01 5.67 15.79
C ILE A 45 14.23 4.19 15.45
N LYS A 46 15.23 3.58 16.06
CA LYS A 46 15.38 2.12 16.02
C LYS A 46 14.60 1.51 17.18
N ARG A 47 13.74 0.56 16.85
CA ARG A 47 12.99 -0.24 17.82
C ARG A 47 12.93 -1.67 17.33
N ASP A 48 13.06 -2.59 18.27
CA ASP A 48 12.92 -4.01 18.01
C ASP A 48 11.54 -4.41 18.51
N ILE A 49 10.61 -4.61 17.56
CA ILE A 49 9.26 -5.08 17.86
C ILE A 49 9.27 -6.61 17.68
N PRO A 50 9.14 -7.39 18.77
CA PRO A 50 9.26 -8.84 18.73
C PRO A 50 8.36 -9.50 17.69
N GLU A 51 7.14 -9.00 17.51
CA GLU A 51 6.14 -9.50 16.56
C GLU A 51 6.62 -9.34 15.12
N PHE A 52 7.33 -8.24 14.84
CA PHE A 52 7.84 -7.90 13.52
C PHE A 52 9.19 -8.55 13.22
N CYS A 53 9.84 -9.14 14.22
CA CYS A 53 11.15 -9.76 14.06
C CYS A 53 11.13 -10.80 12.95
N ASN A 54 11.98 -10.55 11.96
CA ASN A 54 12.16 -11.31 10.75
C ASN A 54 10.98 -11.39 9.79
N LYS A 55 9.92 -10.60 10.02
CA LYS A 55 8.74 -10.57 9.16
C LYS A 55 8.76 -9.31 8.31
N HIS A 56 8.33 -9.45 7.06
CA HIS A 56 7.92 -8.32 6.25
C HIS A 56 6.62 -7.74 6.80
N VAL A 57 6.59 -6.45 7.06
CA VAL A 57 5.42 -5.74 7.61
C VAL A 57 4.86 -4.90 6.48
N SER A 58 3.58 -5.05 6.15
CA SER A 58 2.86 -4.20 5.19
C SER A 58 1.58 -3.68 5.83
N ALA A 59 1.27 -2.40 5.66
CA ALA A 59 -0.03 -1.87 6.08
C ALA A 59 -1.15 -2.42 5.20
N THR A 60 -2.33 -2.62 5.79
CA THR A 60 -3.56 -2.95 5.09
C THR A 60 -4.70 -2.07 5.56
N SER A 61 -5.86 -2.22 4.94
CA SER A 61 -7.09 -1.53 5.32
C SER A 61 -7.50 -1.86 6.76
N TYR A 62 -8.35 -1.00 7.33
CA TYR A 62 -8.94 -1.17 8.67
C TYR A 62 -7.93 -1.15 9.84
N GLY A 63 -6.75 -0.55 9.64
CA GLY A 63 -5.72 -0.42 10.69
C GLY A 63 -4.97 -1.71 11.00
N TRP A 64 -5.12 -2.75 10.18
CA TRP A 64 -4.39 -4.01 10.32
C TRP A 64 -3.08 -3.99 9.53
N LEU A 65 -2.12 -4.79 9.99
CA LEU A 65 -0.84 -5.02 9.34
C LEU A 65 -0.75 -6.48 8.90
N THR A 66 -0.12 -6.72 7.76
CA THR A 66 0.26 -8.07 7.33
C THR A 66 1.71 -8.32 7.66
N LEU A 67 1.98 -9.45 8.31
CA LEU A 67 3.31 -9.92 8.67
C LEU A 67 3.64 -11.21 7.90
N ILE A 68 4.72 -11.22 7.12
CA ILE A 68 5.14 -12.39 6.33
C ILE A 68 6.60 -12.77 6.62
N ASP A 69 6.87 -13.96 7.15
CA ASP A 69 8.24 -14.48 7.30
C ASP A 69 8.71 -15.17 6.01
N TYR A 70 9.49 -14.45 5.20
CA TYR A 70 10.04 -14.93 3.93
C TYR A 70 11.17 -15.97 4.07
N ARG A 71 11.61 -16.27 5.29
CA ARG A 71 12.67 -17.28 5.53
C ARG A 71 12.08 -18.67 5.72
N LYS A 72 10.82 -18.75 6.15
CA LYS A 72 10.11 -20.02 6.33
C LYS A 72 9.66 -20.59 4.98
N LYS A 73 9.58 -21.92 4.91
CA LYS A 73 9.08 -22.66 3.74
C LYS A 73 8.15 -23.77 4.24
N PRO A 74 6.82 -23.64 4.10
CA PRO A 74 6.09 -22.55 3.43
C PRO A 74 6.17 -21.21 4.20
N LEU A 75 5.80 -20.11 3.52
CA LEU A 75 5.77 -18.76 4.09
C LEU A 75 4.77 -18.71 5.24
N ASP A 76 5.16 -18.08 6.34
CA ASP A 76 4.29 -17.85 7.49
C ASP A 76 3.69 -16.45 7.42
N CYS A 77 2.37 -16.36 7.46
CA CYS A 77 1.61 -15.15 7.21
C CYS A 77 0.61 -14.92 8.35
N CYS A 78 0.53 -13.71 8.88
CA CYS A 78 -0.53 -13.33 9.81
C CYS A 78 -0.98 -11.88 9.60
N LEU A 79 -2.21 -11.59 10.00
CA LEU A 79 -2.67 -10.22 10.24
C LEU A 79 -2.40 -9.86 11.71
N PHE A 80 -2.03 -8.62 11.95
CA PHE A 80 -1.74 -8.10 13.27
C PHE A 80 -2.36 -6.72 13.44
N ASN A 81 -3.12 -6.56 14.52
CA ASN A 81 -3.70 -5.28 14.90
C ASN A 81 -2.79 -4.61 15.93
N PRO A 82 -2.17 -3.45 15.61
CA PRO A 82 -1.24 -2.78 16.50
C PRO A 82 -1.91 -2.11 17.70
N GLU A 83 -3.22 -1.84 17.64
CA GLU A 83 -3.98 -1.19 18.71
C GLU A 83 -4.50 -2.21 19.73
N SER A 84 -5.12 -3.30 19.26
CA SER A 84 -5.63 -4.36 20.13
C SER A 84 -4.59 -5.42 20.49
N ASN A 85 -3.44 -5.43 19.80
CA ASN A 85 -2.42 -6.48 19.86
C ASN A 85 -2.95 -7.87 19.46
N GLU A 86 -4.04 -7.90 18.70
CA GLU A 86 -4.64 -9.13 18.19
C GLU A 86 -3.86 -9.66 16.99
N MET A 87 -3.75 -10.98 16.87
CA MET A 87 -3.08 -11.65 15.76
C MET A 87 -4.00 -12.71 15.17
N ILE A 88 -4.20 -12.65 13.86
CA ILE A 88 -4.98 -13.63 13.10
C ILE A 88 -4.01 -14.39 12.19
N GLN A 89 -3.85 -15.68 12.45
CA GLN A 89 -3.01 -16.52 11.63
C GLN A 89 -3.67 -16.74 10.27
N LEU A 90 -2.90 -16.57 9.18
CA LEU A 90 -3.34 -16.87 7.82
C LEU A 90 -2.74 -18.19 7.36
N PRO A 91 -3.33 -18.83 6.33
CA PRO A 91 -2.73 -20.00 5.71
C PRO A 91 -1.34 -19.74 5.15
N SER A 92 -0.49 -20.75 5.16
CA SER A 92 0.85 -20.61 4.59
C SER A 92 0.83 -20.60 3.06
N ILE A 93 1.74 -19.86 2.44
CA ILE A 93 1.87 -19.78 0.97
C ILE A 93 3.21 -20.38 0.54
N LYS A 94 3.25 -20.96 -0.66
CA LYS A 94 4.52 -21.43 -1.23
C LYS A 94 5.48 -20.25 -1.43
N PRO A 95 6.76 -20.38 -1.07
CA PRO A 95 7.71 -19.29 -1.20
C PRO A 95 7.92 -18.93 -2.67
N GLU A 96 7.80 -17.64 -2.97
CA GLU A 96 8.14 -17.05 -4.26
C GLU A 96 9.15 -15.91 -4.05
N ARG A 97 9.98 -15.62 -5.06
CA ARG A 97 10.96 -14.52 -4.99
C ARG A 97 10.31 -13.15 -5.21
N VAL A 98 9.23 -12.86 -4.49
CA VAL A 98 8.43 -11.63 -4.59
C VAL A 98 7.91 -11.23 -3.21
N LYS A 99 7.62 -9.93 -3.05
CA LYS A 99 6.95 -9.40 -1.86
C LYS A 99 5.49 -9.13 -2.17
N TYR A 100 4.62 -9.53 -1.25
CA TYR A 100 3.18 -9.42 -1.40
C TYR A 100 2.66 -8.12 -0.79
N GLN A 101 1.79 -7.46 -1.53
CA GLN A 101 0.85 -6.48 -0.98
C GLN A 101 -0.37 -7.24 -0.45
N CYS A 102 -0.98 -6.74 0.61
CA CYS A 102 -2.16 -7.38 1.21
C CYS A 102 -3.34 -6.42 1.22
N PHE A 103 -4.50 -6.95 0.85
CA PHE A 103 -5.75 -6.21 0.81
C PHE A 103 -6.83 -7.03 1.50
N LEU A 104 -7.74 -6.33 2.18
CA LEU A 104 -8.84 -6.91 2.92
C LEU A 104 -10.15 -6.44 2.26
N SER A 105 -11.04 -7.36 1.92
CA SER A 105 -12.33 -6.97 1.36
C SER A 105 -13.19 -6.22 2.38
N LYS A 106 -13.14 -6.64 3.64
CA LYS A 106 -13.94 -6.14 4.77
C LYS A 106 -13.07 -6.06 6.03
N PRO A 107 -13.55 -5.46 7.14
CA PRO A 107 -12.85 -5.57 8.42
C PRO A 107 -12.59 -7.05 8.78
N PRO A 108 -11.42 -7.41 9.34
CA PRO A 108 -11.14 -8.80 9.74
C PRO A 108 -12.09 -9.41 10.76
N THR A 109 -12.89 -8.58 11.44
CA THR A 109 -13.97 -8.99 12.34
C THR A 109 -15.23 -9.46 11.60
N HIS A 110 -15.34 -9.21 10.29
CA HIS A 110 -16.46 -9.63 9.47
C HIS A 110 -16.27 -11.10 9.00
N PRO A 111 -17.27 -11.99 9.14
CA PRO A 111 -17.14 -13.42 8.82
C PRO A 111 -16.82 -13.71 7.34
N ASP A 112 -17.28 -12.85 6.43
CA ASP A 112 -16.98 -12.90 4.99
C ASP A 112 -15.84 -11.97 4.56
N CYS A 113 -14.88 -11.69 5.44
CA CYS A 113 -13.68 -10.97 5.06
C CYS A 113 -12.75 -11.88 4.25
N TYR A 114 -12.35 -11.41 3.07
CA TYR A 114 -11.36 -12.06 2.23
C TYR A 114 -10.02 -11.35 2.34
N VAL A 115 -8.95 -12.14 2.40
CA VAL A 115 -7.57 -11.68 2.37
C VAL A 115 -7.01 -11.93 0.99
N LEU A 116 -6.47 -10.90 0.35
CA LEU A 116 -5.91 -10.96 -0.98
C LEU A 116 -4.42 -10.61 -0.90
N LEU A 117 -3.57 -11.49 -1.44
CA LEU A 117 -2.13 -11.27 -1.56
C LEU A 117 -1.73 -11.13 -3.02
N PHE A 118 -1.27 -9.93 -3.36
CA PHE A 118 -1.07 -9.45 -4.74
C PHE A 118 0.39 -9.02 -4.98
N VAL A 119 0.85 -9.18 -6.22
CA VAL A 119 2.13 -8.66 -6.70
C VAL A 119 1.95 -8.16 -8.13
N SER A 120 2.15 -6.86 -8.37
CA SER A 120 1.93 -6.22 -9.68
C SER A 120 2.78 -6.76 -10.84
N CYS A 121 3.96 -7.33 -10.56
CA CYS A 121 4.81 -7.95 -11.57
C CYS A 121 4.48 -9.43 -11.84
N ARG A 122 3.38 -9.95 -11.28
CA ARG A 122 2.94 -11.33 -11.42
C ARG A 122 1.50 -11.42 -11.93
N ASN A 123 1.27 -12.44 -12.75
CA ASN A 123 -0.04 -12.71 -13.36
C ASN A 123 -0.89 -13.65 -12.48
N PHE A 124 -0.85 -13.45 -11.16
CA PHE A 124 -1.66 -14.22 -10.25
C PHE A 124 -1.99 -13.43 -8.98
N LEU A 125 -3.05 -13.88 -8.32
CA LEU A 125 -3.52 -13.41 -7.03
C LEU A 125 -3.72 -14.60 -6.11
N HIS A 126 -3.31 -14.47 -4.85
CA HIS A 126 -3.73 -15.40 -3.82
C HIS A 126 -4.89 -14.81 -3.05
N PHE A 127 -5.92 -15.60 -2.75
CA PHE A 127 -6.99 -15.18 -1.86
C PHE A 127 -7.51 -16.32 -1.00
N CYS A 128 -8.07 -15.99 0.15
CA CYS A 128 -8.84 -16.90 1.00
C CYS A 128 -9.85 -16.09 1.81
N ARG A 129 -10.93 -16.72 2.27
CA ARG A 129 -11.77 -16.14 3.32
C ARG A 129 -11.06 -16.33 4.65
N LEU A 130 -11.20 -15.36 5.57
CA LEU A 130 -10.64 -15.50 6.90
C LEU A 130 -11.20 -16.77 7.58
N GLY A 131 -10.29 -17.55 8.16
CA GLY A 131 -10.59 -18.87 8.74
C GLY A 131 -10.48 -20.06 7.79
N ASP A 132 -10.31 -19.84 6.48
CA ASP A 132 -10.01 -20.93 5.56
C ASP A 132 -8.62 -21.53 5.82
N GLU A 133 -8.42 -22.80 5.47
CA GLU A 133 -7.15 -23.52 5.73
C GLU A 133 -6.06 -23.27 4.68
N LYS A 134 -6.42 -22.71 3.51
CA LYS A 134 -5.49 -22.56 2.37
C LYS A 134 -5.80 -21.34 1.52
N PHE A 135 -4.75 -20.74 0.97
CA PHE A 135 -4.88 -19.76 -0.11
C PHE A 135 -5.19 -20.44 -1.44
N ILE A 136 -6.14 -19.88 -2.17
CA ILE A 136 -6.43 -20.20 -3.56
C ILE A 136 -5.56 -19.30 -4.44
N LYS A 137 -4.81 -19.89 -5.37
CA LYS A 137 -4.04 -19.16 -6.36
C LYS A 137 -4.86 -19.06 -7.66
N ARG A 138 -5.18 -17.84 -8.08
CA ARG A 138 -5.87 -17.56 -9.35
C ARG A 138 -4.93 -16.88 -10.32
N GLN A 139 -4.87 -17.35 -11.56
CA GLN A 139 -4.20 -16.63 -12.64
C GLN A 139 -5.07 -15.46 -13.08
N ILE A 140 -4.55 -14.25 -12.96
CA ILE A 140 -5.22 -12.99 -13.30
C ILE A 140 -4.17 -11.91 -13.49
N LYS A 141 -4.39 -11.01 -14.46
CA LYS A 141 -3.45 -9.92 -14.78
C LYS A 141 -4.03 -8.60 -14.32
N LEU A 142 -3.52 -8.11 -13.19
CA LEU A 142 -3.93 -6.85 -12.57
C LEU A 142 -2.75 -5.89 -12.51
N HIS A 143 -3.01 -4.62 -12.82
CA HIS A 143 -2.06 -3.54 -12.64
C HIS A 143 -1.98 -3.13 -11.16
N THR A 144 -3.13 -2.97 -10.53
CA THR A 144 -3.30 -2.58 -9.13
C THR A 144 -4.70 -3.01 -8.68
N LEU A 145 -4.90 -3.09 -7.36
CA LEU A 145 -6.20 -3.26 -6.72
C LEU A 145 -6.19 -2.54 -5.38
N THR A 146 -7.37 -2.20 -4.87
CA THR A 146 -7.53 -1.59 -3.56
C THR A 146 -8.88 -1.91 -2.95
N SER A 147 -9.01 -1.74 -1.64
CA SER A 147 -10.30 -1.79 -0.95
C SER A 147 -10.94 -0.41 -0.91
N PHE A 148 -12.22 -0.32 -1.25
CA PHE A 148 -12.99 0.91 -1.16
C PHE A 148 -14.43 0.58 -0.78
N LYS A 149 -14.94 1.18 0.30
CA LYS A 149 -16.32 0.97 0.80
C LYS A 149 -16.69 -0.52 0.89
N GLU A 150 -15.85 -1.31 1.57
CA GLU A 150 -16.03 -2.76 1.79
C GLU A 150 -16.08 -3.63 0.52
N LYS A 151 -15.56 -3.10 -0.58
CA LYS A 151 -15.42 -3.79 -1.86
C LYS A 151 -14.00 -3.72 -2.35
N ILE A 152 -13.61 -4.67 -3.19
CA ILE A 152 -12.32 -4.64 -3.86
C ILE A 152 -12.51 -4.14 -5.28
N TYR A 153 -11.74 -3.13 -5.66
CA TYR A 153 -11.68 -2.63 -7.03
C TYR A 153 -10.30 -2.90 -7.61
N ALA A 154 -10.24 -3.20 -8.90
CA ALA A 154 -8.99 -3.51 -9.56
C ALA A 154 -8.95 -2.96 -10.99
N TRP A 155 -7.72 -2.78 -11.46
CA TRP A 155 -7.43 -2.43 -12.84
C TRP A 155 -6.82 -3.61 -13.58
N MET A 156 -7.50 -4.09 -14.62
CA MET A 156 -7.05 -5.20 -15.46
C MET A 156 -5.93 -4.77 -16.40
N SER A 157 -4.82 -5.52 -16.45
CA SER A 157 -3.65 -5.14 -17.26
C SER A 157 -3.83 -5.33 -18.77
N GLU A 158 -4.60 -6.33 -19.20
CA GLU A 158 -4.75 -6.64 -20.63
C GLU A 158 -5.88 -5.87 -21.29
N SER A 159 -7.05 -5.82 -20.65
CA SER A 159 -8.22 -5.12 -21.19
C SER A 159 -8.21 -3.63 -20.87
N GLY A 160 -7.48 -3.20 -19.85
CA GLY A 160 -7.57 -1.84 -19.31
C GLY A 160 -8.86 -1.57 -18.55
N ASN A 161 -9.71 -2.58 -18.34
CA ASN A 161 -11.01 -2.44 -17.71
C ASN A 161 -10.86 -2.20 -16.20
N PHE A 162 -11.71 -1.33 -15.67
CA PHE A 162 -11.92 -1.18 -14.25
C PHE A 162 -12.99 -2.18 -13.77
N VAL A 163 -12.67 -2.97 -12.74
CA VAL A 163 -13.53 -4.07 -12.28
C VAL A 163 -13.73 -4.01 -10.77
N GLU A 164 -14.89 -4.43 -10.31
CA GLU A 164 -15.16 -4.83 -8.93
C GLU A 164 -14.87 -6.33 -8.80
N ILE A 165 -14.12 -6.71 -7.76
CA ILE A 165 -13.83 -8.11 -7.43
C ILE A 165 -14.80 -8.53 -6.32
N ASP A 166 -15.53 -9.61 -6.59
CA ASP A 166 -16.45 -10.24 -5.65
C ASP A 166 -16.07 -11.70 -5.42
N PHE A 167 -16.64 -12.31 -4.39
CA PHE A 167 -16.34 -13.67 -3.98
C PHE A 167 -17.61 -14.46 -3.70
N VAL A 168 -17.65 -15.69 -4.23
CA VAL A 168 -18.66 -16.69 -3.88
C VAL A 168 -17.91 -17.95 -3.49
N ASP A 169 -17.88 -18.23 -2.18
CA ASP A 169 -17.08 -19.29 -1.58
C ASP A 169 -15.60 -19.19 -1.98
N GLN A 170 -15.15 -20.13 -2.81
CA GLN A 170 -13.78 -20.29 -3.30
C GLN A 170 -13.60 -19.72 -4.72
N HIS A 171 -14.61 -19.03 -5.25
CA HIS A 171 -14.61 -18.46 -6.58
C HIS A 171 -14.46 -16.95 -6.53
N LEU A 172 -13.53 -16.44 -7.34
CA LEU A 172 -13.33 -15.01 -7.58
C LEU A 172 -14.13 -14.61 -8.81
N LEU A 173 -15.01 -13.62 -8.66
CA LEU A 173 -15.83 -13.03 -9.70
C LEU A 173 -15.30 -11.64 -10.06
N LEU A 174 -15.25 -11.35 -11.35
CA LEU A 174 -14.88 -10.04 -11.87
C LEU A 174 -16.12 -9.40 -12.47
N LYS A 175 -16.54 -8.28 -11.91
CA LYS A 175 -17.65 -7.49 -12.41
C LYS A 175 -17.11 -6.23 -13.07
N GLU A 176 -17.29 -6.14 -14.38
CA GLU A 176 -16.90 -4.96 -15.13
C GLU A 176 -17.72 -3.75 -14.70
N MET A 177 -17.03 -2.64 -14.49
CA MET A 177 -17.68 -1.37 -14.19
C MET A 177 -18.09 -0.73 -15.51
N VAL A 178 -19.36 -0.36 -15.63
CA VAL A 178 -19.94 0.27 -16.84
C VAL A 178 -20.57 1.61 -16.49
N ASN A 179 -20.48 2.65 -17.29
CA ASN A 179 -21.17 3.91 -17.00
C ASN A 179 -22.71 3.81 -17.17
N ASP A 180 -23.43 4.90 -16.91
CA ASP A 180 -24.89 4.95 -17.03
C ASP A 180 -25.40 4.68 -18.46
N SER A 181 -24.54 4.86 -19.47
CA SER A 181 -24.83 4.48 -20.86
C SER A 181 -24.47 3.02 -21.20
N GLY A 182 -24.03 2.23 -20.22
CA GLY A 182 -23.63 0.83 -20.38
C GLY A 182 -22.24 0.62 -20.99
N GLN A 183 -21.43 1.68 -21.13
CA GLN A 183 -20.08 1.58 -21.68
C GLN A 183 -19.09 1.16 -20.61
N ILE A 184 -18.16 0.27 -20.95
CA ILE A 184 -17.11 -0.18 -20.02
C ILE A 184 -16.24 1.01 -19.59
N LEU A 185 -16.04 1.13 -18.29
CA LEU A 185 -15.17 2.13 -17.71
C LEU A 185 -13.71 1.73 -17.89
N HIS A 186 -13.05 2.39 -18.83
CA HIS A 186 -11.61 2.29 -19.01
C HIS A 186 -10.89 3.23 -18.05
N ILE A 187 -9.74 2.77 -17.55
CA ILE A 187 -8.84 3.65 -16.79
C ILE A 187 -8.24 4.70 -17.72
N PRO A 188 -8.20 5.99 -17.32
CA PRO A 188 -7.57 7.04 -18.12
C PRO A 188 -6.08 6.72 -18.25
N TRP A 189 -5.68 6.28 -19.45
CA TRP A 189 -4.28 5.98 -19.69
C TRP A 189 -3.48 7.29 -19.69
N PRO A 190 -2.30 7.35 -19.06
CA PRO A 190 -1.56 8.60 -18.89
C PRO A 190 -0.92 9.19 -20.19
N SER A 191 -1.33 8.79 -21.40
CA SER A 191 -0.72 8.98 -22.75
C SER A 191 0.00 10.32 -23.09
N PRO A 192 0.95 10.33 -24.08
CA PRO A 192 1.27 9.26 -25.05
C PRO A 192 2.61 8.53 -24.84
N SER A 193 2.71 7.38 -25.54
CA SER A 193 3.75 6.35 -25.76
C SER A 193 5.25 6.56 -25.46
N ASN A 194 5.70 7.73 -25.02
CA ASN A 194 7.13 8.08 -24.99
C ASN A 194 7.73 8.11 -23.58
N ALA A 195 6.93 7.86 -22.55
CA ALA A 195 7.45 7.66 -21.20
C ALA A 195 7.94 6.21 -21.05
N PRO A 196 9.20 6.00 -20.60
CA PRO A 196 9.85 4.68 -20.60
C PRO A 196 9.29 3.72 -19.54
N TRP A 197 8.70 4.26 -18.47
CA TRP A 197 8.21 3.50 -17.33
C TRP A 197 7.17 4.31 -16.57
N HIS A 198 6.17 3.58 -16.10
CA HIS A 198 5.04 4.09 -15.33
C HIS A 198 4.83 3.15 -14.14
N ALA A 199 4.39 3.72 -13.02
CA ALA A 199 3.78 2.96 -11.95
C ALA A 199 2.43 3.58 -11.62
N HIS A 200 1.53 2.78 -11.10
CA HIS A 200 0.19 3.22 -10.81
C HIS A 200 -0.40 2.43 -9.68
N ASP A 201 -1.23 3.09 -8.88
CA ASP A 201 -1.90 2.47 -7.76
C ASP A 201 -3.28 3.07 -7.55
N LEU A 202 -4.22 2.23 -7.12
CA LEU A 202 -5.54 2.63 -6.66
C LEU A 202 -5.49 2.89 -5.15
N VAL A 203 -6.03 4.02 -4.71
CA VAL A 203 -5.89 4.49 -3.33
C VAL A 203 -7.25 4.96 -2.81
N GLU A 204 -7.69 4.39 -1.70
CA GLU A 204 -8.79 4.99 -0.94
C GLU A 204 -8.27 6.24 -0.21
N SER A 205 -9.05 7.32 -0.30
CA SER A 205 -8.68 8.61 0.27
C SER A 205 -9.91 9.37 0.73
N CYS A 206 -10.19 9.33 2.03
CA CYS A 206 -11.29 10.07 2.67
C CYS A 206 -12.67 9.83 2.00
N GLY A 207 -12.98 8.58 1.67
CA GLY A 207 -14.23 8.20 1.04
C GLY A 207 -14.29 8.43 -0.48
N GLU A 208 -13.17 8.84 -1.09
CA GLU A 208 -12.97 8.87 -2.53
C GLU A 208 -12.02 7.74 -2.97
N LEU A 209 -12.21 7.25 -4.19
CA LEU A 209 -11.29 6.31 -4.82
C LEU A 209 -10.46 7.04 -5.86
N LEU A 210 -9.15 7.07 -5.62
CA LEU A 210 -8.17 7.76 -6.45
C LEU A 210 -7.35 6.75 -7.25
N LEU A 211 -6.97 7.14 -8.45
CA LEU A 211 -5.96 6.49 -9.26
C LEU A 211 -4.76 7.42 -9.37
N VAL A 212 -3.60 6.95 -8.93
CA VAL A 212 -2.36 7.72 -8.95
C VAL A 212 -1.44 7.14 -10.01
N HIS A 213 -1.10 7.93 -11.03
CA HIS A 213 -0.06 7.60 -11.98
C HIS A 213 1.24 8.31 -11.62
N MET A 214 2.32 7.53 -11.54
CA MET A 214 3.69 8.00 -11.43
C MET A 214 4.40 7.81 -12.77
N ILE A 215 4.89 8.91 -13.35
CA ILE A 215 5.54 8.92 -14.66
C ILE A 215 7.03 9.23 -14.47
N GLY A 216 7.93 8.46 -15.10
CA GLY A 216 9.38 8.65 -15.02
C GLY A 216 10.04 9.20 -16.30
N TYR A 217 11.32 9.58 -16.20
CA TYR A 217 12.12 10.05 -17.35
C TYR A 217 12.83 8.92 -18.12
N HIS A 218 13.00 9.09 -19.45
CA HIS A 218 13.52 8.10 -20.42
C HIS A 218 14.85 7.41 -20.03
N HIS A 219 15.72 8.08 -19.27
CA HIS A 219 17.07 7.61 -18.95
C HIS A 219 17.41 7.66 -17.46
N SER A 220 16.42 7.87 -16.59
CA SER A 220 16.66 7.87 -15.15
C SER A 220 15.52 7.17 -14.41
N ALA A 221 15.85 6.56 -13.28
CA ALA A 221 14.87 6.05 -12.34
C ALA A 221 14.17 7.18 -11.54
N GLN A 222 14.27 8.43 -12.00
CA GLN A 222 13.66 9.59 -11.36
C GLN A 222 12.23 9.78 -11.84
N VAL A 223 11.37 10.14 -10.89
CA VAL A 223 9.99 10.53 -11.16
C VAL A 223 9.98 11.89 -11.88
N ALA A 224 9.23 12.00 -12.97
CA ALA A 224 9.00 13.22 -13.71
C ALA A 224 7.83 14.02 -13.12
N TYR A 225 6.66 13.40 -13.01
CA TYR A 225 5.47 14.01 -12.41
C TYR A 225 4.46 12.92 -12.04
N PHE A 226 3.40 13.35 -11.35
CA PHE A 226 2.24 12.51 -11.05
C PHE A 226 0.98 13.07 -11.73
N ARG A 227 0.04 12.17 -12.06
CA ARG A 227 -1.34 12.51 -12.42
C ARG A 227 -2.26 11.75 -11.48
N ILE A 228 -3.29 12.42 -10.99
CA ILE A 228 -4.22 11.85 -10.02
C ILE A 228 -5.62 11.97 -10.60
N PHE A 229 -6.36 10.87 -10.61
CA PHE A 229 -7.74 10.84 -11.08
C PHE A 229 -8.64 10.38 -9.95
N ARG A 230 -9.81 11.00 -9.83
CA ARG A 230 -10.90 10.53 -8.97
C ARG A 230 -11.95 9.85 -9.84
N ILE A 231 -12.46 8.71 -9.39
CA ILE A 231 -13.66 8.14 -9.98
C ILE A 231 -14.91 8.78 -9.37
N ASN A 232 -15.77 9.34 -10.20
CA ASN A 232 -17.15 9.61 -9.80
C ASN A 232 -17.89 8.28 -9.80
N THR A 233 -18.22 7.73 -8.63
CA THR A 233 -18.90 6.41 -8.57
C THR A 233 -20.35 6.43 -9.03
N VAL A 234 -20.97 7.62 -9.11
CA VAL A 234 -22.35 7.78 -9.60
C VAL A 234 -22.34 7.81 -11.11
N GLU A 235 -21.69 8.82 -11.70
CA GLU A 235 -21.62 9.02 -13.16
C GLU A 235 -20.67 8.02 -13.84
N ARG A 236 -19.79 7.39 -13.05
CA ARG A 236 -18.77 6.41 -13.47
C ARG A 236 -17.84 6.99 -14.53
N GLU A 237 -17.32 8.16 -14.24
CA GLU A 237 -16.31 8.86 -15.03
C GLU A 237 -15.08 9.19 -14.19
N TRP A 238 -13.93 9.30 -14.85
CA TRP A 238 -12.68 9.68 -14.22
C TRP A 238 -12.43 11.18 -14.41
N GLU A 239 -12.18 11.87 -13.31
CA GLU A 239 -11.85 13.29 -13.29
C GLU A 239 -10.40 13.47 -12.85
N GLU A 240 -9.60 14.19 -13.65
CA GLU A 240 -8.23 14.54 -13.25
C GLU A 240 -8.24 15.64 -12.19
N LEU A 241 -7.55 15.42 -11.09
CA LEU A 241 -7.44 16.36 -9.98
C LEU A 241 -6.18 17.20 -10.09
N SER A 242 -6.34 18.52 -9.99
CA SER A 242 -5.22 19.46 -9.78
C SER A 242 -4.83 19.60 -8.30
N SER A 243 -5.68 19.14 -7.39
CA SER A 243 -5.44 19.17 -5.95
C SER A 243 -6.17 18.04 -5.24
N ILE A 244 -5.56 17.48 -4.21
CA ILE A 244 -6.19 16.55 -3.25
C ILE A 244 -6.55 17.24 -1.93
N GLY A 245 -6.45 18.57 -1.85
CA GLY A 245 -6.87 19.36 -0.69
C GLY A 245 -5.96 19.17 0.54
N ASP A 246 -6.56 18.94 1.70
CA ASP A 246 -5.85 18.79 2.98
C ASP A 246 -5.19 17.42 3.17
N ARG A 247 -5.07 16.63 2.10
CA ARG A 247 -4.60 15.25 2.13
C ARG A 247 -3.18 15.13 1.62
N THR A 248 -2.56 14.01 1.97
CA THR A 248 -1.30 13.57 1.39
C THR A 248 -1.42 12.10 0.99
N ILE A 249 -0.65 11.68 -0.01
CA ILE A 249 -0.55 10.28 -0.45
C ILE A 249 0.87 9.80 -0.21
N PHE A 250 1.01 8.60 0.33
CA PHE A 250 2.27 7.87 0.41
C PHE A 250 2.29 6.86 -0.72
N PHE A 251 3.32 6.88 -1.54
CA PHE A 251 3.42 6.07 -2.73
C PHE A 251 4.74 5.28 -2.74
N SER A 252 4.67 3.96 -2.78
CA SER A 252 5.85 3.09 -2.73
C SER A 252 5.74 1.89 -3.66
N LEU A 253 6.85 1.17 -3.83
CA LEU A 253 6.89 -0.12 -4.54
C LEU A 253 5.97 -1.19 -3.94
N PHE A 254 5.57 -1.06 -2.68
CA PHE A 254 4.74 -2.03 -1.98
C PHE A 254 3.34 -1.49 -1.67
N GLY A 255 2.93 -0.44 -2.36
CA GLY A 255 1.60 0.12 -2.29
C GLY A 255 1.58 1.55 -1.84
N SER A 256 0.36 2.05 -1.75
CA SER A 256 0.07 3.42 -1.42
C SER A 256 -1.04 3.53 -0.39
N MET A 257 -1.05 4.67 0.29
CA MET A 257 -2.03 5.00 1.31
C MET A 257 -2.25 6.51 1.32
N SER A 258 -3.47 6.95 1.62
CA SER A 258 -3.77 8.36 1.81
C SER A 258 -4.04 8.68 3.27
N LEU A 259 -3.68 9.90 3.68
CA LEU A 259 -3.96 10.45 5.00
C LEU A 259 -4.49 11.87 4.88
N SER A 260 -5.43 12.23 5.76
CA SER A 260 -5.75 13.64 6.02
C SER A 260 -4.67 14.26 6.91
N CYS A 261 -4.23 15.45 6.52
CA CYS A 261 -3.31 16.27 7.30
C CYS A 261 -4.03 17.06 8.41
N SER A 262 -5.34 16.85 8.62
CA SER A 262 -6.06 17.39 9.77
C SER A 262 -5.36 16.96 11.07
N ASN A 263 -5.07 17.93 11.94
CA ASN A 263 -4.26 17.78 13.17
C ASN A 263 -2.81 17.29 12.96
N ARG A 264 -2.29 17.27 11.73
CA ARG A 264 -0.93 16.83 11.39
C ARG A 264 -0.18 17.93 10.63
N SER A 265 0.13 19.02 11.31
CA SER A 265 0.78 20.20 10.71
C SER A 265 2.18 19.93 10.13
N TYR A 266 2.81 18.82 10.53
CA TYR A 266 4.10 18.38 10.00
C TYR A 266 4.01 17.69 8.63
N LEU A 267 2.80 17.28 8.20
CA LEU A 267 2.58 16.73 6.87
C LEU A 267 2.31 17.86 5.88
N LYS A 268 2.94 17.77 4.71
CA LYS A 268 2.65 18.68 3.61
C LYS A 268 1.31 18.29 2.96
N LYS A 269 0.34 19.21 3.00
CA LYS A 269 -0.95 19.07 2.30
C LYS A 269 -0.73 19.09 0.79
N ASN A 270 -1.70 18.55 0.04
CA ASN A 270 -1.69 18.51 -1.41
C ASN A 270 -0.37 17.95 -1.98
N SER A 271 0.13 16.86 -1.39
CA SER A 271 1.44 16.31 -1.73
C SER A 271 1.46 14.79 -1.81
N ILE A 272 2.51 14.26 -2.43
CA ILE A 272 2.79 12.83 -2.51
C ILE A 272 4.18 12.58 -1.93
N TYR A 273 4.24 11.86 -0.82
CA TYR A 273 5.48 11.33 -0.29
C TYR A 273 5.77 10.02 -1.01
N TYR A 274 6.93 9.89 -1.64
CA TYR A 274 7.23 8.68 -2.40
C TYR A 274 8.63 8.15 -2.15
N SER A 275 8.75 6.83 -2.29
CA SER A 275 10.02 6.13 -2.31
C SER A 275 10.03 5.05 -3.37
N TRP A 276 11.00 5.12 -4.27
CA TRP A 276 11.07 4.26 -5.44
C TRP A 276 12.43 3.54 -5.49
N ILE A 277 13.03 3.44 -6.67
CA ILE A 277 14.25 2.66 -6.94
C ILE A 277 15.47 3.20 -6.17
N ASP A 278 15.59 4.52 -6.01
CA ASP A 278 16.71 5.13 -5.26
C ASP A 278 16.60 4.93 -3.75
N ARG A 279 15.45 4.44 -3.27
CA ARG A 279 15.08 4.22 -1.87
C ARG A 279 15.13 5.49 -1.01
N ASN A 280 15.25 6.66 -1.62
CA ASN A 280 15.16 7.92 -0.93
C ASN A 280 13.69 8.23 -0.63
N LEU A 281 13.47 9.10 0.35
CA LEU A 281 12.16 9.64 0.63
C LEU A 281 12.07 11.04 0.03
N TRP A 282 11.15 11.19 -0.91
CA TRP A 282 10.86 12.45 -1.60
C TRP A 282 9.45 12.94 -1.26
N ILE A 283 9.24 14.24 -1.35
CA ILE A 283 7.91 14.84 -1.41
C ILE A 283 7.74 15.47 -2.78
N TYR A 284 6.64 15.16 -3.44
CA TYR A 284 6.14 15.83 -4.63
C TYR A 284 5.00 16.76 -4.24
N ASP A 285 5.12 18.04 -4.51
CA ASP A 285 4.02 18.99 -4.38
C ASP A 285 3.16 18.94 -5.65
N ILE A 286 1.85 18.75 -5.49
CA ILE A 286 0.95 18.55 -6.64
C ILE A 286 0.68 19.88 -7.37
N GLU A 287 0.66 21.00 -6.65
CA GLU A 287 0.29 22.31 -7.18
C GLU A 287 1.38 22.86 -8.10
N ASP A 288 2.63 22.89 -7.62
CA ASP A 288 3.77 23.44 -8.37
C ASP A 288 4.65 22.38 -9.06
N ARG A 289 4.33 21.08 -8.85
CA ARG A 289 5.06 19.93 -9.37
C ARG A 289 6.53 19.83 -8.93
N SER A 290 6.89 20.51 -7.83
CA SER A 290 8.24 20.46 -7.26
C SER A 290 8.50 19.15 -6.52
N LYS A 291 9.79 18.81 -6.38
CA LYS A 291 10.27 17.62 -5.67
C LYS A 291 11.28 18.04 -4.62
N THR A 292 11.09 17.60 -3.39
CA THR A 292 12.00 17.86 -2.28
C THR A 292 12.50 16.54 -1.71
N LEU A 293 13.82 16.38 -1.60
CA LEU A 293 14.43 15.23 -0.93
C LEU A 293 14.33 15.43 0.59
N ILE A 294 13.63 14.54 1.28
CA ILE A 294 13.50 14.57 2.75
C ILE A 294 14.58 13.74 3.42
N LYS A 295 14.83 12.53 2.90
CA LYS A 295 15.79 11.62 3.50
C LYS A 295 16.51 10.82 2.44
N SER A 296 17.84 10.89 2.48
CA SER A 296 18.71 10.00 1.73
C SER A 296 18.89 8.68 2.46
N THR A 297 18.78 7.57 1.73
CA THR A 297 19.03 6.24 2.29
C THR A 297 20.46 5.82 1.96
N PRO A 298 21.35 5.54 2.95
CA PRO A 298 22.73 5.22 2.67
C PRO A 298 22.83 4.00 1.75
N SER A 299 23.45 4.20 0.58
CA SER A 299 23.72 3.19 -0.43
C SER A 299 24.85 2.29 0.05
N ARG A 300 24.52 1.20 0.76
CA ARG A 300 25.40 0.03 0.73
C ARG A 300 25.07 -0.78 -0.52
N ILE A 301 25.96 -0.66 -1.50
CA ILE A 301 26.03 -1.47 -2.72
C ILE A 301 26.06 -2.94 -2.29
N GLY A 302 25.16 -3.76 -2.85
CA GLY A 302 25.15 -5.21 -2.67
C GLY A 302 24.09 -5.79 -1.70
N MET A 303 22.94 -5.15 -1.49
CA MET A 303 21.92 -5.70 -0.57
C MET A 303 20.53 -5.85 -1.22
N THR A 304 20.06 -7.11 -1.25
CA THR A 304 18.74 -7.60 -1.67
C THR A 304 17.60 -7.30 -0.69
N ASP A 305 17.86 -6.50 0.34
CA ASP A 305 16.87 -6.15 1.36
C ASP A 305 16.09 -4.89 0.94
N SER A 306 14.79 -5.04 0.74
CA SER A 306 13.92 -3.91 0.37
C SER A 306 13.71 -3.00 1.57
N LYS A 307 14.54 -1.97 1.67
CA LYS A 307 14.20 -0.77 2.44
C LYS A 307 13.15 -0.03 1.62
N SER A 308 11.89 -0.24 1.95
CA SER A 308 10.81 0.61 1.46
C SER A 308 10.09 1.14 2.66
N TRP A 309 9.80 2.42 2.60
CA TRP A 309 9.11 3.15 3.65
C TRP A 309 7.64 2.75 3.62
N ILE A 310 7.22 1.95 4.59
CA ILE A 310 5.84 1.54 4.75
C ILE A 310 5.27 2.38 5.86
N MET A 311 4.21 3.10 5.56
CA MET A 311 3.51 3.88 6.55
C MET A 311 2.64 2.97 7.41
N LEU A 312 2.87 3.00 8.72
CA LEU A 312 1.97 2.48 9.75
C LEU A 312 1.05 3.57 10.24
#